data_AF-A0A673C5X0-F1
#
_entry.id   AF-A0A673C5X0-F1
#
_cell.length_a   1.000
_cell.length_b   1.000
_cell.length_c   1.000
_cell.angle_alpha   90.00
_cell.angle_beta   90.00
_cell.angle_gamma   90.00
#
_symmetry.space_group_name_H-M   'P 1'
#
loop_
_entity.id
_entity.type
_entity.pdbx_description
1 polymer ?
#
loop_
_entity_poly.entity_id
_entity_poly.type
_entity_poly.pdbx_seq_one_letter_code
_entity_poly.pdbx_strand_id
1 'polypeptide(L)'
;MSAVRLPLMTLTEMLNVVRPSGLLSPDDLLDAIKTRSESRNMDLNYRGMLIPEENIATMKYGAQVVKGELKSALLDGDTQNYDLDHGFSRHPIEEDGRAGIQVKLGQPSIINHVRLLLWDRDSRSYSYYIEVSMDELDWVRVVDHSKYLCRSWQNLYFTPRVCRYVRIVGTHNTVNKVFHLVAFECMFTNRPYTLDNGLVVPSENVATIASCASVVEGVSRSRNALLNGDTRNYDWDSGYTCHQLGSGAIVIQLAQPYSIGSLRLLLWDCDERSYSYYIEVSTNQQQWTKVVDRTRVACRSWQTLKFDKQPASFIRIVGTHNTANEVFHCVHFECPAQLDIEVNEGSPGVDPSDSGSAPQQPRPQRPSRTHSLLPSQPSSSSSSSSQSHH
;
A
#
# COMPACT_ATOMS: atom_id res chain seq x y z
N MET A 1 7.91 1.54 44.65
CA MET A 1 8.34 2.77 43.95
C MET A 1 7.88 2.83 42.49
N SER A 2 7.91 1.74 41.72
CA SER A 2 7.50 1.71 40.30
C SER A 2 6.06 2.16 39.99
N ALA A 3 5.17 2.23 40.98
CA ALA A 3 3.79 2.66 40.81
C ALA A 3 3.64 4.20 40.74
N VAL A 4 4.55 4.96 41.36
CA VAL A 4 4.49 6.42 41.46
C VAL A 4 5.36 7.04 40.36
N ARG A 5 4.75 7.87 39.52
CA ARG A 5 5.43 8.52 38.37
C ARG A 5 5.97 9.88 38.76
N LEU A 6 6.86 9.91 39.75
CA LEU A 6 7.48 11.14 40.25
C LEU A 6 8.11 12.01 39.12
N PRO A 7 8.77 11.43 38.10
CA PRO A 7 9.35 12.24 37.02
C PRO A 7 8.32 13.04 36.20
N LEU A 8 7.03 12.71 36.28
CA LEU A 8 5.96 13.45 35.60
C LEU A 8 5.43 14.65 36.39
N MET A 9 5.77 14.75 37.68
CA MET A 9 5.39 15.90 38.50
C MET A 9 6.24 17.12 38.14
N THR A 10 5.68 18.30 38.37
CA THR A 10 6.45 19.54 38.27
C THR A 10 7.50 19.60 39.37
N LEU A 11 8.59 20.34 39.14
CA LEU A 11 9.63 20.56 40.15
C LEU A 11 9.03 21.19 41.42
N THR A 12 8.08 22.10 41.23
CA THR A 12 7.34 22.76 42.32
C THR A 12 6.57 21.75 43.17
N GLU A 13 5.84 20.82 42.57
CA GLU A 13 5.11 19.77 43.31
C GLU A 13 6.09 18.84 44.04
N MET A 14 7.19 18.43 43.38
CA MET A 14 8.20 17.58 44.01
C MET A 14 8.83 18.25 45.24
N LEU A 15 9.20 19.53 45.14
CA LEU A 15 9.87 20.25 46.23
C LEU A 15 8.93 20.73 47.34
N ASN A 16 7.70 21.13 47.00
CA ASN A 16 6.79 21.81 47.93
C ASN A 16 5.64 20.92 48.44
N VAL A 17 5.35 19.80 47.78
CA VAL A 17 4.29 18.87 48.19
C VAL A 17 4.88 17.52 48.58
N VAL A 18 5.67 16.92 47.68
CA VAL A 18 6.20 15.57 47.89
C VAL A 18 7.28 15.55 48.97
N ARG A 19 8.29 16.43 48.87
CA ARG A 19 9.39 16.49 49.84
C ARG A 19 8.90 16.76 51.28
N PRO A 20 8.00 17.73 51.55
CA PRO A 20 7.51 17.96 52.90
C PRO A 20 6.61 16.84 53.45
N SER A 21 6.03 16.00 52.59
CA SER A 21 5.18 14.87 53.04
C SER A 21 5.94 13.81 53.83
N GLY A 22 7.27 13.71 53.65
CA GLY A 22 8.10 12.68 54.28
C GLY A 22 7.79 11.24 53.84
N LEU A 23 6.93 11.05 52.84
CA LEU A 23 6.50 9.73 52.36
C LEU A 23 7.56 9.02 51.50
N LEU A 24 8.55 9.76 51.01
CA LEU A 24 9.58 9.31 50.07
C LEU A 24 10.96 9.75 50.54
N SER A 25 11.99 8.96 50.24
CA SER A 25 13.35 9.33 50.61
C SER A 25 13.82 10.54 49.78
N PRO A 26 14.73 11.38 50.31
CA PRO A 26 15.34 12.46 49.54
C PRO A 26 16.05 11.97 48.27
N ASP A 27 16.69 10.79 48.33
CA ASP A 27 17.42 10.22 47.18
C ASP A 27 16.45 9.84 46.05
N ASP A 28 15.30 9.25 46.38
CA ASP A 28 14.27 8.93 45.39
C ASP A 28 13.72 10.19 44.68
N LEU A 29 13.63 11.31 45.41
CA LEU A 29 13.20 12.59 44.86
C LEU A 29 14.27 13.16 43.92
N LEU A 30 15.55 13.07 44.32
CA LEU A 30 16.68 13.52 43.50
C LEU A 30 16.78 12.68 42.22
N ASP A 31 16.61 11.37 42.31
CA ASP A 31 16.58 10.47 41.15
C ASP A 31 15.42 10.79 40.21
N ALA A 32 14.24 11.12 40.74
CA ALA A 32 13.10 11.54 39.93
C ALA A 32 13.33 12.87 39.22
N ILE A 33 13.94 13.85 39.91
CA ILE A 33 14.33 15.14 39.33
C ILE A 33 15.37 14.94 38.23
N LYS A 34 16.40 14.14 38.51
CA LYS A 34 17.44 13.79 37.53
C LYS A 34 16.83 13.15 36.29
N THR A 35 15.98 12.13 36.47
CA THR A 35 15.28 11.46 35.37
C THR A 35 14.50 12.46 34.52
N ARG A 36 13.73 13.36 35.15
CA ARG A 36 12.95 14.38 34.45
C ARG A 36 13.81 15.38 33.68
N SER A 37 14.95 15.78 34.24
CA SER A 37 15.85 16.77 33.64
C SER A 37 16.72 16.20 32.51
N GLU A 38 17.08 14.92 32.59
CA GLU A 38 17.98 14.28 31.62
C GLU A 38 17.23 13.50 30.52
N SER A 39 15.97 13.12 30.74
CA SER A 39 15.18 12.36 29.76
C SER A 39 14.37 13.26 28.85
N ARG A 40 14.10 12.79 27.63
CA ARG A 40 13.06 13.39 26.78
C ARG A 40 11.69 13.14 27.40
N ASN A 41 10.75 14.06 27.21
CA ASN A 41 9.42 13.96 27.80
C ASN A 41 8.69 12.69 27.33
N MET A 42 8.84 12.34 26.04
CA MET A 42 8.26 11.14 25.44
C MET A 42 8.88 9.82 25.90
N ASP A 43 9.98 9.86 26.65
CA ASP A 43 10.61 8.68 27.27
C ASP A 43 10.15 8.48 28.71
N LEU A 44 9.40 9.45 29.27
CA LEU A 44 8.82 9.32 30.61
C LEU A 44 7.65 8.33 30.62
N ASN A 45 7.48 7.65 31.75
CA ASN A 45 6.50 6.57 31.92
C ASN A 45 5.07 7.10 32.09
N TYR A 46 4.49 7.70 31.05
CA TYR A 46 3.09 8.16 31.05
C TYR A 46 2.09 7.00 31.18
N ARG A 47 0.91 7.28 31.77
CA ARG A 47 -0.25 6.39 31.64
C ARG A 47 -1.06 6.79 30.42
N GLY A 48 -1.53 5.79 29.68
CA GLY A 48 -2.50 5.97 28.61
C GLY A 48 -3.70 5.08 28.81
N MET A 49 -4.85 5.55 28.35
CA MET A 49 -6.03 4.74 28.11
C MET A 49 -5.73 3.70 27.01
N LEU A 50 -6.23 2.49 27.15
CA LEU A 50 -6.08 1.42 26.18
C LEU A 50 -7.46 0.88 25.81
N ILE A 51 -7.87 1.09 24.56
CA ILE A 51 -9.09 0.53 24.00
C ILE A 51 -8.70 -0.19 22.70
N PRO A 52 -8.48 -1.52 22.75
CA PRO A 52 -8.08 -2.27 21.58
C PRO A 52 -9.14 -2.29 20.49
N GLU A 53 -8.70 -2.28 19.23
CA GLU A 53 -9.49 -2.41 18.01
C GLU A 53 -10.57 -1.32 17.82
N GLU A 54 -10.52 -0.23 18.57
CA GLU A 54 -11.46 0.89 18.44
C GLU A 54 -10.76 2.18 18.01
N ASN A 55 -11.36 2.89 17.04
CA ASN A 55 -10.87 4.18 16.61
C ASN A 55 -11.13 5.25 17.68
N ILE A 56 -10.07 5.65 18.39
CA ILE A 56 -10.11 6.69 19.42
C ILE A 56 -9.92 8.12 18.85
N ALA A 57 -9.63 8.25 17.55
CA ALA A 57 -9.62 9.54 16.85
C ALA A 57 -11.02 9.92 16.37
N THR A 58 -11.99 9.99 17.28
CA THR A 58 -13.37 10.39 16.97
C THR A 58 -13.90 11.39 17.99
N MET A 59 -14.95 12.13 17.62
CA MET A 59 -15.63 13.06 18.54
C MET A 59 -16.20 12.34 19.78
N LYS A 60 -16.65 11.08 19.63
CA LYS A 60 -17.09 10.21 20.74
C LYS A 60 -16.05 10.10 21.85
N TYR A 61 -14.77 10.02 21.48
CA TYR A 61 -13.64 9.94 22.40
C TYR A 61 -12.99 11.29 22.71
N GLY A 62 -13.62 12.40 22.32
CA GLY A 62 -13.10 13.75 22.56
C GLY A 62 -11.87 14.11 21.74
N ALA A 63 -11.62 13.40 20.62
CA ALA A 63 -10.56 13.77 19.70
C ALA A 63 -10.95 14.99 18.86
N GLN A 64 -9.97 15.85 18.56
CA GLN A 64 -10.18 17.07 17.79
C GLN A 64 -8.96 17.38 16.93
N VAL A 65 -9.20 17.96 15.75
CA VAL A 65 -8.12 18.51 14.91
C VAL A 65 -7.78 19.91 15.40
N VAL A 66 -6.54 20.11 15.85
CA VAL A 66 -6.06 21.39 16.42
C VAL A 66 -5.29 22.23 15.41
N LYS A 67 -4.58 21.62 14.45
CA LYS A 67 -3.85 22.31 13.36
C LYS A 67 -4.18 21.69 12.00
N GLY A 68 -4.04 22.49 10.94
CA GLY A 68 -4.49 22.19 9.58
C GLY A 68 -5.68 23.04 9.16
N GLU A 69 -5.97 23.03 7.87
CA GLU A 69 -7.15 23.65 7.25
C GLU A 69 -8.27 22.62 7.09
N LEU A 70 -9.52 23.09 6.96
CA LEU A 70 -10.71 22.24 6.77
C LEU A 70 -10.84 21.14 7.85
N LYS A 71 -10.60 21.54 9.10
CA LYS A 71 -10.47 20.66 10.28
C LYS A 71 -11.66 19.74 10.55
N SER A 72 -12.87 20.16 10.17
CA SER A 72 -14.10 19.40 10.43
C SER A 72 -14.19 18.10 9.62
N ALA A 73 -13.52 18.03 8.46
CA ALA A 73 -13.64 16.91 7.54
C ALA A 73 -12.84 15.66 7.96
N LEU A 74 -11.81 15.80 8.80
CA LEU A 74 -10.88 14.68 9.02
C LEU A 74 -11.44 13.55 9.90
N LEU A 75 -12.31 13.91 10.86
CA LEU A 75 -12.81 13.01 11.91
C LEU A 75 -14.35 12.89 11.88
N ASP A 76 -14.99 13.26 10.77
CA ASP A 76 -16.45 13.20 10.59
C ASP A 76 -16.95 11.78 10.26
N GLY A 77 -16.04 10.88 9.86
CA GLY A 77 -16.33 9.50 9.49
C GLY A 77 -16.73 9.31 8.03
N ASP A 78 -16.74 10.38 7.23
CA ASP A 78 -16.99 10.28 5.79
C ASP A 78 -15.70 9.90 5.04
N THR A 79 -15.76 8.77 4.37
CA THR A 79 -14.62 8.21 3.62
C THR A 79 -14.96 8.04 2.14
N GLN A 80 -16.11 8.56 1.70
CA GLN A 80 -16.66 8.36 0.36
C GLN A 80 -17.01 9.67 -0.32
N ASN A 81 -17.59 10.64 0.38
CA ASN A 81 -18.09 11.88 -0.23
C ASN A 81 -17.07 13.02 -0.14
N TYR A 82 -15.93 12.84 -0.81
CA TYR A 82 -14.91 13.88 -0.97
C TYR A 82 -14.60 14.12 -2.45
N ASP A 83 -14.36 15.39 -2.79
CA ASP A 83 -14.18 15.87 -4.15
C ASP A 83 -12.93 16.75 -4.27
N LEU A 84 -12.93 17.72 -5.20
CA LEU A 84 -11.80 18.63 -5.41
C LEU A 84 -11.70 19.72 -4.33
N ASP A 85 -12.81 20.06 -3.68
CA ASP A 85 -12.92 21.22 -2.78
C ASP A 85 -13.32 20.84 -1.34
N HIS A 86 -13.97 19.69 -1.14
CA HIS A 86 -14.53 19.27 0.15
C HIS A 86 -14.15 17.84 0.54
N GLY A 87 -14.36 17.51 1.82
CA GLY A 87 -14.19 16.16 2.36
C GLY A 87 -12.75 15.78 2.70
N PHE A 88 -11.87 16.76 2.96
CA PHE A 88 -10.51 16.50 3.44
C PHE A 88 -9.99 17.67 4.29
N SER A 89 -9.10 17.37 5.23
CA SER A 89 -8.21 18.36 5.83
C SER A 89 -6.93 18.51 5.00
N ARG A 90 -6.28 19.68 5.10
CA ARG A 90 -5.05 19.94 4.35
C ARG A 90 -4.05 20.82 5.10
N HIS A 91 -2.82 20.83 4.63
CA HIS A 91 -1.81 21.82 5.02
C HIS A 91 -0.80 22.05 3.88
N PRO A 92 -0.18 23.23 3.78
CA PRO A 92 0.86 23.50 2.79
C PRO A 92 2.13 22.67 3.08
N ILE A 93 2.78 22.19 2.03
CA ILE A 93 4.05 21.47 2.13
C ILE A 93 5.17 22.52 2.14
N GLU A 94 5.74 22.75 3.31
CA GLU A 94 6.80 23.72 3.57
C GLU A 94 8.14 23.01 3.82
N GLU A 95 9.25 23.66 3.46
CA GLU A 95 10.60 23.07 3.61
C GLU A 95 11.06 22.96 5.07
N ASP A 96 10.51 23.77 5.98
CA ASP A 96 10.90 23.77 7.38
C ASP A 96 10.20 22.70 8.23
N GLY A 97 9.23 21.96 7.65
CA GLY A 97 8.49 20.87 8.28
C GLY A 97 7.65 21.30 9.50
N ARG A 98 7.38 22.59 9.68
CA ARG A 98 6.61 23.11 10.83
C ARG A 98 5.11 23.02 10.62
N ALA A 99 4.65 23.08 9.38
CA ALA A 99 3.27 22.87 8.99
C ALA A 99 2.88 21.38 9.06
N GLY A 100 1.65 21.11 9.50
CA GLY A 100 1.13 19.75 9.62
C GLY A 100 -0.31 19.73 10.12
N ILE A 101 -1.01 18.64 9.81
CA ILE A 101 -2.31 18.34 10.41
C ILE A 101 -2.04 17.73 11.79
N GLN A 102 -2.64 18.29 12.83
CA GLN A 102 -2.42 17.82 14.20
C GLN A 102 -3.74 17.44 14.84
N VAL A 103 -3.82 16.21 15.35
CA VAL A 103 -4.95 15.64 16.07
C VAL A 103 -4.60 15.56 17.54
N LYS A 104 -5.45 16.12 18.41
CA LYS A 104 -5.40 15.96 19.87
C LYS A 104 -6.43 14.90 20.25
N LEU A 105 -5.99 13.80 20.83
CA LEU A 105 -6.87 12.76 21.38
C LEU A 105 -7.61 13.29 22.63
N GLY A 106 -8.72 12.70 23.03
CA GLY A 106 -9.46 13.14 24.22
C GLY A 106 -8.86 12.71 25.56
N GLN A 107 -8.03 11.66 25.56
CA GLN A 107 -7.20 11.21 26.69
C GLN A 107 -5.80 10.80 26.20
N PRO A 108 -4.74 10.89 27.01
CA PRO A 108 -3.49 10.18 26.70
C PRO A 108 -3.83 8.71 26.47
N SER A 109 -3.41 8.15 25.35
CA SER A 109 -3.82 6.81 24.93
C SER A 109 -2.64 6.01 24.41
N ILE A 110 -2.65 4.70 24.67
CA ILE A 110 -1.68 3.76 24.12
C ILE A 110 -2.15 3.39 22.71
N ILE A 111 -1.31 3.65 21.71
CA ILE A 111 -1.61 3.37 20.30
C ILE A 111 -0.44 2.67 19.63
N ASN A 112 -0.72 1.90 18.59
CA ASN A 112 0.28 1.22 17.77
C ASN A 112 -0.15 1.04 16.31
N HIS A 113 -1.33 1.55 15.94
CA HIS A 113 -1.92 1.42 14.62
C HIS A 113 -2.64 2.71 14.25
N VAL A 114 -2.30 3.24 13.08
CA VAL A 114 -2.94 4.41 12.47
C VAL A 114 -3.40 4.03 11.07
N ARG A 115 -4.60 4.46 10.70
CA ARG A 115 -5.08 4.40 9.33
C ARG A 115 -5.30 5.80 8.80
N LEU A 116 -4.95 6.02 7.56
CA LEU A 116 -5.13 7.32 6.93
C LEU A 116 -5.56 7.16 5.48
N LEU A 117 -6.55 7.93 5.07
CA LEU A 117 -7.02 7.98 3.69
C LEU A 117 -6.42 9.20 3.02
N LEU A 118 -5.41 8.98 2.19
CA LEU A 118 -4.91 10.01 1.29
C LEU A 118 -5.92 10.23 0.17
N TRP A 119 -6.05 11.48 -0.28
CA TRP A 119 -6.89 11.78 -1.43
C TRP A 119 -6.46 10.96 -2.66
N ASP A 120 -7.40 10.30 -3.34
CA ASP A 120 -7.10 9.33 -4.39
C ASP A 120 -8.03 9.40 -5.63
N ARG A 121 -8.67 10.55 -5.89
CA ARG A 121 -9.59 10.71 -7.04
C ARG A 121 -8.90 10.93 -8.40
N ASP A 122 -7.63 11.32 -8.42
CA ASP A 122 -6.73 11.37 -9.59
C ASP A 122 -5.42 10.66 -9.28
N SER A 123 -4.51 10.48 -10.23
CA SER A 123 -3.26 9.69 -10.12
C SER A 123 -2.18 10.20 -9.15
N ARG A 124 -2.42 11.27 -8.39
CA ARG A 124 -1.41 11.83 -7.47
C ARG A 124 -0.99 10.88 -6.35
N SER A 125 0.22 11.09 -5.86
CA SER A 125 0.76 10.38 -4.70
C SER A 125 1.36 11.36 -3.71
N TYR A 126 1.48 10.91 -2.47
CA TYR A 126 1.97 11.72 -1.35
C TYR A 126 3.16 11.04 -0.65
N SER A 127 4.08 11.83 -0.15
CA SER A 127 5.06 11.42 0.87
C SER A 127 4.78 12.16 2.16
N TYR A 128 4.98 11.50 3.30
CA TYR A 128 4.66 12.06 4.61
C TYR A 128 5.41 11.35 5.74
N TYR A 129 5.39 11.93 6.93
CA TYR A 129 5.75 11.23 8.16
C TYR A 129 4.72 11.51 9.25
N ILE A 130 4.72 10.65 10.28
CA ILE A 130 3.83 10.76 11.44
C ILE A 130 4.68 10.84 12.70
N GLU A 131 4.37 11.84 13.51
CA GLU A 131 4.96 12.07 14.81
C GLU A 131 3.89 12.03 15.91
N VAL A 132 4.29 11.59 17.08
CA VAL A 132 3.43 11.57 18.27
C VAL A 132 4.09 12.32 19.43
N SER A 133 3.26 12.94 20.26
CA SER A 133 3.71 13.75 21.39
C SER A 133 2.72 13.69 22.56
N MET A 134 3.21 14.00 23.76
CA MET A 134 2.42 14.20 24.98
C MET A 134 2.13 15.67 25.27
N ASP A 135 2.98 16.59 24.80
CA ASP A 135 3.01 18.00 25.21
C ASP A 135 3.10 19.01 24.05
N GLU A 136 3.12 18.54 22.81
CA GLU A 136 3.33 19.35 21.59
C GLU A 136 4.72 19.96 21.42
N LEU A 137 5.66 19.65 22.32
CA LEU A 137 7.04 20.15 22.31
C LEU A 137 8.01 19.04 21.93
N ASP A 138 7.90 17.89 22.59
CA ASP A 138 8.73 16.73 22.33
C ASP A 138 8.00 15.75 21.41
N TRP A 139 8.51 15.59 20.20
CA TRP A 139 7.91 14.77 19.15
C TRP A 139 8.78 13.56 18.84
N VAL A 140 8.15 12.42 18.66
CA VAL A 140 8.82 11.20 18.21
C VAL A 140 8.18 10.73 16.93
N ARG A 141 9.01 10.55 15.90
CA ARG A 141 8.60 9.99 14.62
C ARG A 141 8.32 8.50 14.78
N VAL A 142 7.09 8.10 14.45
CA VAL A 142 6.63 6.70 14.53
C VAL A 142 6.49 6.06 13.15
N VAL A 143 6.28 6.87 12.10
CA VAL A 143 6.26 6.43 10.71
C VAL A 143 7.04 7.46 9.89
N ASP A 144 7.94 7.00 9.02
CA ASP A 144 8.65 7.86 8.07
C ASP A 144 8.48 7.37 6.64
N HIS A 145 7.47 7.91 5.95
CA HIS A 145 7.23 7.68 4.53
C HIS A 145 7.70 8.85 3.66
N SER A 146 8.65 9.66 4.14
CA SER A 146 9.05 10.92 3.46
C SER A 146 9.68 10.70 2.08
N LYS A 147 10.15 9.47 1.80
CA LYS A 147 10.82 9.07 0.55
C LYS A 147 9.98 8.12 -0.31
N TYR A 148 8.75 7.85 0.08
CA TYR A 148 7.88 6.87 -0.58
C TYR A 148 6.68 7.60 -1.18
N LEU A 149 6.25 7.19 -2.36
CA LEU A 149 4.99 7.65 -2.92
C LEU A 149 3.87 6.71 -2.46
N CYS A 150 2.92 7.30 -1.73
CA CYS A 150 1.78 6.63 -1.11
C CYS A 150 0.47 7.16 -1.67
N ARG A 151 -0.60 6.37 -1.61
CA ARG A 151 -1.91 6.70 -2.16
C ARG A 151 -3.03 5.94 -1.46
N SER A 152 -4.21 6.55 -1.36
CA SER A 152 -5.41 5.92 -0.80
C SER A 152 -5.22 5.52 0.66
N TRP A 153 -5.95 4.51 1.13
CA TRP A 153 -5.85 3.98 2.48
C TRP A 153 -4.47 3.43 2.79
N GLN A 154 -3.93 3.86 3.92
CA GLN A 154 -2.72 3.33 4.53
C GLN A 154 -3.09 2.67 5.84
N ASN A 155 -2.47 1.53 6.13
CA ASN A 155 -2.54 0.79 7.39
C ASN A 155 -1.13 0.74 7.98
N LEU A 156 -0.89 1.58 8.99
CA LEU A 156 0.45 1.89 9.50
C LEU A 156 0.60 1.39 10.93
N TYR A 157 1.65 0.63 11.18
CA TYR A 157 1.92 0.03 12.48
C TYR A 157 3.27 0.49 13.00
N PHE A 158 3.39 0.58 14.32
CA PHE A 158 4.61 1.01 15.00
C PHE A 158 4.61 0.48 16.43
N THR A 159 5.77 0.47 17.09
CA THR A 159 5.88 0.03 18.48
C THR A 159 4.86 0.75 19.37
N PRO A 160 4.11 0.07 20.26
CA PRO A 160 3.11 0.70 21.09
C PRO A 160 3.65 1.81 21.98
N ARG A 161 2.99 2.97 21.99
CA ARG A 161 3.42 4.14 22.79
C ARG A 161 2.23 4.94 23.28
N VAL A 162 2.42 5.62 24.42
CA VAL A 162 1.43 6.57 24.94
C VAL A 162 1.62 7.91 24.22
N CYS A 163 0.54 8.48 23.70
CA CYS A 163 0.54 9.84 23.18
C CYS A 163 -0.79 10.55 23.44
N ARG A 164 -0.75 11.88 23.37
CA ARG A 164 -1.93 12.75 23.41
C ARG A 164 -2.16 13.46 22.07
N TYR A 165 -1.09 13.67 21.32
CA TYR A 165 -1.09 14.40 20.06
C TYR A 165 -0.48 13.54 18.96
N VAL A 166 -1.09 13.58 17.78
CA VAL A 166 -0.57 12.99 16.55
C VAL A 166 -0.42 14.11 15.54
N ARG A 167 0.73 14.20 14.88
CA ARG A 167 1.02 15.15 13.81
C ARG A 167 1.33 14.39 12.53
N ILE A 168 0.62 14.73 11.47
CA ILE A 168 0.80 14.19 10.12
C ILE A 168 1.39 15.33 9.27
N VAL A 169 2.61 15.13 8.79
CA VAL A 169 3.33 16.12 7.98
C VAL A 169 3.54 15.56 6.58
N GLY A 170 2.96 16.23 5.60
CA GLY A 170 3.20 15.94 4.20
C GLY A 170 4.50 16.57 3.75
N THR A 171 5.33 15.79 3.07
CA THR A 171 6.65 16.23 2.57
C THR A 171 6.69 16.31 1.05
N HIS A 172 5.77 15.63 0.37
CA HIS A 172 5.68 15.65 -1.08
C HIS A 172 4.25 15.38 -1.55
N ASN A 173 3.88 16.01 -2.67
CA ASN A 173 2.71 15.70 -3.47
C ASN A 173 3.12 15.86 -4.94
N THR A 174 2.81 14.86 -5.77
CA THR A 174 3.24 14.80 -7.18
C THR A 174 2.55 15.83 -8.09
N VAL A 175 1.51 16.52 -7.62
CA VAL A 175 0.73 17.49 -8.41
C VAL A 175 0.94 18.94 -7.95
N ASN A 176 0.99 19.19 -6.65
CA ASN A 176 1.12 20.55 -6.11
C ASN A 176 1.77 20.54 -4.70
N LYS A 177 1.89 21.72 -4.07
CA LYS A 177 2.53 21.87 -2.74
C LYS A 177 1.54 21.81 -1.56
N VAL A 178 0.48 21.01 -1.66
CA VAL A 178 -0.52 20.88 -0.60
C VAL A 178 -0.73 19.41 -0.26
N PHE A 179 -0.66 19.06 1.02
CA PHE A 179 -0.95 17.71 1.49
C PHE A 179 -2.44 17.59 1.84
N HIS A 180 -3.10 16.55 1.34
CA HIS A 180 -4.54 16.35 1.51
C HIS A 180 -4.79 15.03 2.23
N LEU A 181 -5.62 15.09 3.27
CA LEU A 181 -5.94 13.96 4.11
C LEU A 181 -7.45 13.89 4.34
N VAL A 182 -8.07 12.85 3.80
CA VAL A 182 -9.54 12.67 3.82
C VAL A 182 -9.98 12.20 5.19
N ALA A 183 -9.39 11.11 5.68
CA ALA A 183 -9.77 10.50 6.95
C ALA A 183 -8.55 10.08 7.76
N PHE A 184 -8.70 10.11 9.09
CA PHE A 184 -7.68 9.65 10.03
C PHE A 184 -8.30 8.79 11.12
N GLU A 185 -7.70 7.62 11.35
CA GLU A 185 -8.06 6.71 12.43
C GLU A 185 -6.83 6.40 13.27
N CYS A 186 -7.04 6.26 14.57
CA CYS A 186 -5.98 6.00 15.53
C CYS A 186 -6.47 4.98 16.54
N MET A 187 -5.71 3.91 16.76
CA MET A 187 -6.12 2.81 17.60
C MET A 187 -4.94 2.00 18.14
N PHE A 188 -5.26 1.09 19.05
CA PHE A 188 -4.38 0.01 19.43
C PHE A 188 -4.87 -1.29 18.81
N THR A 189 -3.99 -2.07 18.21
CA THR A 189 -4.32 -3.41 17.72
C THR A 189 -3.52 -4.49 18.43
N ASN A 190 -4.20 -5.60 18.71
CA ASN A 190 -3.58 -6.85 19.16
C ASN A 190 -3.24 -7.78 17.98
N ARG A 191 -3.65 -7.41 16.76
CA ARG A 191 -3.34 -8.21 15.57
C ARG A 191 -1.82 -8.23 15.37
N PRO A 192 -1.22 -9.40 15.15
CA PRO A 192 0.21 -9.48 14.92
C PRO A 192 0.55 -8.80 13.60
N TYR A 193 1.65 -8.05 13.60
CA TYR A 193 2.25 -7.47 12.41
C TYR A 193 3.76 -7.59 12.52
N THR A 194 4.43 -7.66 11.36
CA THR A 194 5.89 -7.66 11.29
C THR A 194 6.34 -6.41 10.57
N LEU A 195 7.31 -5.70 11.16
CA LEU A 195 7.94 -4.55 10.55
C LEU A 195 9.37 -4.89 10.17
N ASP A 196 9.78 -4.47 8.99
CA ASP A 196 11.14 -4.50 8.49
C ASP A 196 11.55 -3.07 8.13
N ASN A 197 12.47 -2.50 8.90
CA ASN A 197 12.87 -1.09 8.82
C ASN A 197 11.68 -0.10 8.81
N GLY A 198 10.65 -0.39 9.61
CA GLY A 198 9.44 0.43 9.73
C GLY A 198 8.38 0.18 8.65
N LEU A 199 8.64 -0.69 7.67
CA LEU A 199 7.67 -1.08 6.65
C LEU A 199 6.98 -2.40 7.01
N VAL A 200 5.70 -2.51 6.67
CA VAL A 200 4.95 -3.75 6.87
C VAL A 200 5.50 -4.85 5.97
N VAL A 201 5.78 -6.01 6.56
CA VAL A 201 6.00 -7.26 5.83
C VAL A 201 4.64 -7.95 5.69
N PRO A 202 3.99 -7.89 4.52
CA PRO A 202 2.67 -8.44 4.34
C PRO A 202 2.70 -9.98 4.39
N SER A 203 1.68 -10.59 4.97
CA SER A 203 1.41 -12.03 4.89
C SER A 203 0.37 -12.39 3.83
N GLU A 204 -0.53 -11.45 3.53
CA GLU A 204 -1.63 -11.60 2.57
C GLU A 204 -1.40 -10.74 1.34
N ASN A 205 -2.04 -11.09 0.21
CA ASN A 205 -1.91 -10.35 -1.04
C ASN A 205 -2.38 -8.89 -0.90
N VAL A 206 -1.43 -7.95 -0.96
CA VAL A 206 -1.66 -6.51 -0.94
C VAL A 206 -1.80 -5.91 -2.35
N ALA A 207 -1.59 -6.69 -3.41
CA ALA A 207 -1.84 -6.29 -4.78
C ALA A 207 -3.29 -6.61 -5.20
N THR A 208 -4.26 -6.07 -4.47
CA THR A 208 -5.69 -6.22 -4.76
C THR A 208 -6.41 -4.86 -4.77
N ILE A 209 -7.56 -4.80 -5.43
CA ILE A 209 -8.42 -3.60 -5.41
C ILE A 209 -8.86 -3.26 -3.98
N ALA A 210 -9.17 -4.28 -3.17
CA ALA A 210 -9.58 -4.10 -1.77
C ALA A 210 -8.46 -3.53 -0.88
N SER A 211 -7.21 -3.85 -1.21
CA SER A 211 -6.00 -3.28 -0.59
C SER A 211 -5.55 -1.97 -1.25
N CYS A 212 -6.41 -1.36 -2.07
CA CYS A 212 -6.17 -0.09 -2.76
C CYS A 212 -4.98 -0.08 -3.73
N ALA A 213 -4.56 -1.26 -4.24
CA ALA A 213 -3.60 -1.34 -5.32
C ALA A 213 -4.25 -0.98 -6.67
N SER A 214 -3.46 -0.44 -7.59
CA SER A 214 -3.91 -0.05 -8.92
C SER A 214 -2.87 -0.39 -9.99
N VAL A 215 -3.32 -0.53 -11.23
CA VAL A 215 -2.46 -0.60 -12.41
C VAL A 215 -2.34 0.81 -12.98
N VAL A 216 -1.13 1.38 -12.97
CA VAL A 216 -0.84 2.75 -13.44
C VAL A 216 -0.24 2.79 -14.84
N GLU A 217 0.35 1.68 -15.29
CA GLU A 217 0.77 1.46 -16.69
C GLU A 217 0.38 0.05 -17.14
N GLY A 218 0.09 -0.08 -18.44
CA GLY A 218 -0.45 -1.30 -19.06
C GLY A 218 -1.85 -1.08 -19.61
N VAL A 219 -2.26 -1.94 -20.53
CA VAL A 219 -3.54 -1.86 -21.22
C VAL A 219 -4.37 -3.09 -20.87
N SER A 220 -5.64 -2.90 -20.56
CA SER A 220 -6.60 -3.98 -20.38
C SER A 220 -7.95 -3.54 -20.93
N ARG A 221 -8.69 -4.48 -21.54
CA ARG A 221 -10.10 -4.26 -21.90
C ARG A 221 -11.02 -4.36 -20.69
N SER A 222 -10.63 -5.16 -19.69
CA SER A 222 -11.36 -5.36 -18.45
C SER A 222 -10.75 -4.52 -17.34
N ARG A 223 -11.54 -3.64 -16.73
CA ARG A 223 -11.09 -2.83 -15.60
C ARG A 223 -10.52 -3.74 -14.50
N ASN A 224 -9.32 -3.42 -14.02
CA ASN A 224 -8.63 -4.11 -12.94
C ASN A 224 -8.33 -5.61 -13.17
N ALA A 225 -8.31 -6.09 -14.43
CA ALA A 225 -8.09 -7.51 -14.74
C ALA A 225 -6.95 -8.16 -13.95
N LEU A 226 -5.80 -7.49 -13.89
CA LEU A 226 -4.61 -8.01 -13.19
C LEU A 226 -4.80 -8.23 -11.68
N LEU A 227 -5.68 -7.46 -11.03
CA LEU A 227 -5.79 -7.33 -9.56
C LEU A 227 -7.18 -7.72 -9.02
N ASN A 228 -8.06 -8.28 -9.86
CA ASN A 228 -9.44 -8.60 -9.50
C ASN A 228 -9.62 -9.99 -8.86
N GLY A 229 -8.57 -10.81 -8.82
CA GLY A 229 -8.61 -12.19 -8.28
C GLY A 229 -9.14 -13.25 -9.26
N ASP A 230 -9.54 -12.87 -10.48
CA ASP A 230 -9.99 -13.82 -11.49
C ASP A 230 -8.80 -14.48 -12.18
N THR A 231 -8.71 -15.79 -12.01
CA THR A 231 -7.63 -16.64 -12.54
C THR A 231 -8.16 -17.72 -13.47
N ARG A 232 -9.42 -17.62 -13.90
CA ARG A 232 -10.11 -18.67 -14.67
C ARG A 232 -10.88 -18.14 -15.86
N ASN A 233 -11.41 -16.92 -15.79
CA ASN A 233 -12.22 -16.35 -16.86
C ASN A 233 -11.41 -15.32 -17.65
N TYR A 234 -10.55 -15.81 -18.55
CA TYR A 234 -9.81 -15.01 -19.51
C TYR A 234 -9.70 -15.77 -20.83
N ASP A 235 -9.62 -15.01 -21.91
CA ASP A 235 -9.57 -15.53 -23.27
C ASP A 235 -8.68 -14.63 -24.15
N TRP A 236 -8.87 -14.67 -25.47
CA TRP A 236 -8.12 -13.83 -26.40
C TRP A 236 -8.58 -12.37 -26.39
N ASP A 237 -9.78 -12.09 -25.88
CA ASP A 237 -10.42 -10.78 -25.92
C ASP A 237 -10.31 -10.03 -24.59
N SER A 238 -10.27 -10.73 -23.45
CA SER A 238 -10.40 -10.14 -22.13
C SER A 238 -9.73 -10.96 -21.01
N GLY A 239 -9.66 -10.36 -19.81
CA GLY A 239 -9.18 -11.05 -18.60
C GLY A 239 -7.67 -11.00 -18.37
N TYR A 240 -6.96 -10.09 -19.04
CA TYR A 240 -5.52 -9.86 -18.83
C TYR A 240 -5.17 -8.38 -18.99
N THR A 241 -4.03 -7.99 -18.41
CA THR A 241 -3.36 -6.73 -18.69
C THR A 241 -2.14 -7.01 -19.58
N CYS A 242 -1.88 -6.14 -20.55
CA CYS A 242 -0.79 -6.30 -21.50
C CYS A 242 0.00 -5.02 -21.77
N HIS A 243 1.15 -5.18 -22.41
CA HIS A 243 1.92 -4.09 -23.01
C HIS A 243 2.65 -4.57 -24.26
N GLN A 244 2.99 -3.64 -25.17
CA GLN A 244 3.80 -3.94 -26.34
C GLN A 244 5.26 -4.23 -25.93
N LEU A 245 5.86 -5.27 -26.50
CA LEU A 245 7.29 -5.58 -26.30
C LEU A 245 8.16 -4.42 -26.84
N GLY A 246 9.20 -4.06 -26.08
CA GLY A 246 10.16 -3.01 -26.46
C GLY A 246 9.68 -1.56 -26.27
N SER A 247 8.41 -1.32 -25.92
CA SER A 247 7.85 0.04 -25.83
C SER A 247 6.97 0.29 -24.59
N GLY A 248 6.85 -0.67 -23.67
CA GLY A 248 6.01 -0.50 -22.50
C GLY A 248 6.33 -1.45 -21.36
N ALA A 249 5.51 -1.36 -20.32
CA ALA A 249 5.53 -2.22 -19.16
C ALA A 249 4.12 -2.32 -18.55
N ILE A 250 3.95 -3.23 -17.60
CA ILE A 250 2.82 -3.21 -16.66
C ILE A 250 3.37 -2.68 -15.34
N VAL A 251 2.82 -1.57 -14.84
CA VAL A 251 3.23 -0.98 -13.56
C VAL A 251 2.06 -1.02 -12.59
N ILE A 252 2.28 -1.66 -11.45
CA ILE A 252 1.35 -1.76 -10.34
C ILE A 252 1.81 -0.78 -9.25
N GLN A 253 0.90 0.05 -8.75
CA GLN A 253 1.09 0.85 -7.56
C GLN A 253 0.37 0.17 -6.38
N LEU A 254 1.12 -0.11 -5.31
CA LEU A 254 0.55 -0.48 -4.01
C LEU A 254 0.11 0.78 -3.26
N ALA A 255 -0.83 0.64 -2.34
CA ALA A 255 -1.36 1.78 -1.58
C ALA A 255 -0.26 2.47 -0.73
N GLN A 256 0.62 1.67 -0.13
CA GLN A 256 1.69 2.10 0.76
C GLN A 256 2.97 1.31 0.46
N PRO A 257 4.14 1.74 0.95
CA PRO A 257 5.35 0.92 0.87
C PRO A 257 5.24 -0.33 1.75
N TYR A 258 5.66 -1.46 1.20
CA TYR A 258 5.78 -2.74 1.90
C TYR A 258 7.21 -3.28 1.77
N SER A 259 7.64 -4.11 2.72
CA SER A 259 8.84 -4.94 2.56
C SER A 259 8.42 -6.28 1.97
N ILE A 260 8.71 -6.48 0.67
CA ILE A 260 8.23 -7.63 -0.12
C ILE A 260 9.41 -8.51 -0.54
N GLY A 261 9.22 -9.84 -0.53
CA GLY A 261 10.26 -10.81 -0.92
C GLY A 261 9.74 -11.95 -1.78
N SER A 262 8.48 -11.89 -2.19
CA SER A 262 7.89 -12.86 -3.11
C SER A 262 6.82 -12.20 -3.96
N LEU A 263 6.63 -12.74 -5.16
CA LEU A 263 5.62 -12.32 -6.12
C LEU A 263 5.09 -13.57 -6.81
N ARG A 264 3.85 -13.56 -7.26
CA ARG A 264 3.35 -14.57 -8.17
C ARG A 264 2.54 -13.92 -9.27
N LEU A 265 2.68 -14.43 -10.48
CA LEU A 265 1.89 -13.98 -11.60
C LEU A 265 1.41 -15.16 -12.45
N LEU A 266 0.26 -14.98 -13.07
CA LEU A 266 -0.28 -15.89 -14.08
C LEU A 266 -0.02 -15.26 -15.46
N LEU A 267 0.89 -15.84 -16.22
CA LEU A 267 1.04 -15.53 -17.63
C LEU A 267 -0.15 -16.12 -18.38
N TRP A 268 -0.59 -15.45 -19.45
CA TRP A 268 -1.63 -16.00 -20.31
C TRP A 268 -1.18 -17.35 -20.88
N ASP A 269 -2.02 -18.37 -20.75
CA ASP A 269 -1.66 -19.77 -21.03
C ASP A 269 -2.75 -20.56 -21.76
N CYS A 270 -3.69 -19.89 -22.46
CA CYS A 270 -4.71 -20.59 -23.25
C CYS A 270 -4.17 -21.25 -24.54
N ASP A 271 -2.87 -21.07 -24.86
CA ASP A 271 -2.17 -21.78 -25.93
C ASP A 271 -0.71 -22.09 -25.56
N GLU A 272 0.05 -22.61 -26.52
CA GLU A 272 1.42 -23.09 -26.32
C GLU A 272 2.51 -22.01 -26.22
N ARG A 273 2.14 -20.72 -26.19
CA ARG A 273 3.12 -19.64 -26.14
C ARG A 273 3.89 -19.59 -24.83
N SER A 274 5.10 -19.05 -24.91
CA SER A 274 5.93 -18.75 -23.76
C SER A 274 6.40 -17.30 -23.78
N TYR A 275 6.76 -16.80 -22.61
CA TYR A 275 7.19 -15.43 -22.39
C TYR A 275 8.56 -15.39 -21.73
N SER A 276 9.28 -14.29 -21.93
CA SER A 276 10.43 -13.92 -21.11
C SER A 276 10.23 -12.50 -20.59
N TYR A 277 10.69 -12.22 -19.37
CA TYR A 277 10.45 -10.94 -18.71
C TYR A 277 11.47 -10.66 -17.61
N TYR A 278 11.44 -9.46 -17.07
CA TYR A 278 12.07 -9.13 -15.79
C TYR A 278 11.10 -8.31 -14.93
N ILE A 279 11.35 -8.27 -13.63
CA ILE A 279 10.55 -7.49 -12.68
C ILE A 279 11.46 -6.54 -11.91
N GLU A 280 11.02 -5.29 -11.80
CA GLU A 280 11.64 -4.25 -11.00
C GLU A 280 10.70 -3.76 -9.92
N VAL A 281 11.26 -3.27 -8.82
CA VAL A 281 10.51 -2.60 -7.74
C VAL A 281 11.03 -1.19 -7.53
N SER A 282 10.16 -0.31 -7.08
CA SER A 282 10.49 1.08 -6.76
C SER A 282 9.66 1.60 -5.60
N THR A 283 10.18 2.61 -4.90
CA THR A 283 9.45 3.37 -3.86
C THR A 283 8.98 4.74 -4.37
N ASN A 284 9.52 5.21 -5.50
CA ASN A 284 9.38 6.60 -5.96
C ASN A 284 9.21 6.77 -7.48
N GLN A 285 9.13 5.67 -8.24
CA GLN A 285 9.06 5.64 -9.72
C GLN A 285 10.29 6.20 -10.47
N GLN A 286 11.32 6.68 -9.77
CA GLN A 286 12.53 7.21 -10.37
C GLN A 286 13.66 6.19 -10.33
N GLN A 287 13.85 5.56 -9.17
CA GLN A 287 14.87 4.54 -8.95
C GLN A 287 14.22 3.17 -8.94
N TRP A 288 14.71 2.29 -9.81
CA TRP A 288 14.19 0.95 -10.01
C TRP A 288 15.26 -0.08 -9.71
N THR A 289 14.88 -1.12 -8.96
CA THR A 289 15.76 -2.24 -8.64
C THR A 289 15.20 -3.49 -9.28
N LYS A 290 15.96 -4.10 -10.19
CA LYS A 290 15.59 -5.40 -10.79
C LYS A 290 15.71 -6.49 -9.72
N VAL A 291 14.59 -7.13 -9.40
CA VAL A 291 14.48 -8.20 -8.38
C VAL A 291 14.36 -9.59 -9.00
N VAL A 292 13.92 -9.68 -10.26
CA VAL A 292 13.79 -10.93 -11.01
C VAL A 292 14.27 -10.72 -12.44
N ASP A 293 15.09 -11.63 -12.95
CA ASP A 293 15.49 -11.68 -14.35
C ASP A 293 15.17 -13.05 -14.96
N ARG A 294 14.16 -13.09 -15.84
CA ARG A 294 13.75 -14.26 -16.64
C ARG A 294 13.90 -13.98 -18.14
N THR A 295 14.77 -13.03 -18.53
CA THR A 295 14.92 -12.60 -19.92
C THR A 295 15.43 -13.69 -20.87
N ARG A 296 16.00 -14.76 -20.30
CA ARG A 296 16.53 -15.93 -21.03
C ARG A 296 15.80 -17.23 -20.69
N VAL A 297 14.61 -17.13 -20.10
CA VAL A 297 13.82 -18.28 -19.65
C VAL A 297 12.49 -18.26 -20.39
N ALA A 298 12.08 -19.41 -20.94
CA ALA A 298 10.75 -19.61 -21.49
C ALA A 298 9.76 -19.91 -20.34
N CYS A 299 9.02 -18.88 -19.91
CA CYS A 299 8.05 -18.93 -18.83
C CYS A 299 6.63 -19.09 -19.37
N ARG A 300 5.78 -19.85 -18.66
CA ARG A 300 4.38 -20.13 -19.04
C ARG A 300 3.49 -20.30 -17.82
N SER A 301 2.22 -19.95 -17.94
CA SER A 301 1.25 -20.10 -16.83
C SER A 301 1.75 -19.43 -15.55
N TRP A 302 1.49 -20.03 -14.39
CA TRP A 302 1.88 -19.54 -13.09
C TRP A 302 3.38 -19.52 -12.85
N GLN A 303 3.86 -18.38 -12.34
CA GLN A 303 5.25 -18.16 -11.99
C GLN A 303 5.33 -17.69 -10.53
N THR A 304 5.87 -18.54 -9.66
CA THR A 304 6.16 -18.21 -8.25
C THR A 304 7.60 -17.70 -8.14
N LEU A 305 7.78 -16.49 -7.62
CA LEU A 305 9.07 -15.79 -7.60
C LEU A 305 9.42 -15.41 -6.16
N LYS A 306 10.69 -15.64 -5.78
CA LYS A 306 11.24 -15.26 -4.48
C LYS A 306 12.55 -14.51 -4.69
N PHE A 307 12.81 -13.52 -3.85
CA PHE A 307 14.00 -12.68 -3.86
C PHE A 307 14.22 -12.08 -2.47
N ASP A 308 15.38 -11.47 -2.24
CA ASP A 308 15.67 -10.79 -0.98
C ASP A 308 14.69 -9.65 -0.74
N LYS A 309 14.25 -9.46 0.51
CA LYS A 309 13.26 -8.43 0.84
C LYS A 309 13.69 -7.05 0.33
N GLN A 310 12.79 -6.38 -0.39
CA GLN A 310 12.98 -5.02 -0.88
C GLN A 310 11.78 -4.14 -0.51
N PRO A 311 12.01 -2.86 -0.18
CA PRO A 311 10.94 -1.88 -0.05
C PRO A 311 10.31 -1.60 -1.42
N ALA A 312 8.98 -1.66 -1.52
CA ALA A 312 8.27 -1.42 -2.77
C ALA A 312 6.94 -0.69 -2.54
N SER A 313 6.74 0.41 -3.27
CA SER A 313 5.44 1.03 -3.54
C SER A 313 4.96 0.73 -4.96
N PHE A 314 5.88 0.40 -5.87
CA PHE A 314 5.60 0.08 -7.26
C PHE A 314 6.29 -1.21 -7.66
N ILE A 315 5.61 -1.98 -8.51
CA ILE A 315 6.16 -3.16 -9.19
C ILE A 315 6.00 -2.96 -10.68
N ARG A 316 7.09 -3.09 -11.44
CA ARG A 316 7.10 -3.02 -12.89
C ARG A 316 7.43 -4.39 -13.47
N ILE A 317 6.57 -4.89 -14.34
CA ILE A 317 6.76 -6.14 -15.09
C ILE A 317 7.04 -5.74 -16.54
N VAL A 318 8.19 -6.17 -17.06
CA VAL A 318 8.60 -5.87 -18.44
C VAL A 318 8.80 -7.17 -19.20
N GLY A 319 7.87 -7.45 -20.10
CA GLY A 319 8.02 -8.50 -21.11
C GLY A 319 9.11 -8.17 -22.11
N THR A 320 9.98 -9.14 -22.37
CA THR A 320 11.06 -9.05 -23.36
C THR A 320 10.89 -10.02 -24.52
N HIS A 321 10.07 -11.06 -24.35
CA HIS A 321 9.79 -12.03 -25.40
C HIS A 321 8.39 -12.61 -25.26
N ASN A 322 7.78 -12.95 -26.40
CA ASN A 322 6.59 -13.79 -26.52
C ASN A 322 6.72 -14.57 -27.84
N THR A 323 6.55 -15.89 -27.80
CA THR A 323 6.73 -16.77 -28.98
C THR A 323 5.59 -16.65 -30.01
N ALA A 324 4.48 -16.01 -29.67
CA ALA A 324 3.31 -15.91 -30.56
C ALA A 324 3.15 -14.54 -31.25
N ASN A 325 3.52 -13.44 -30.58
CA ASN A 325 3.37 -12.07 -31.11
C ASN A 325 4.18 -11.06 -30.28
N GLU A 326 4.07 -9.77 -30.60
CA GLU A 326 4.84 -8.69 -29.97
C GLU A 326 4.18 -8.07 -28.71
N VAL A 327 3.31 -8.80 -28.02
CA VAL A 327 2.58 -8.30 -26.83
C VAL A 327 2.83 -9.21 -25.63
N PHE A 328 3.21 -8.64 -24.49
CA PHE A 328 3.31 -9.37 -23.22
C PHE A 328 1.95 -9.38 -22.51
N HIS A 329 1.50 -10.53 -22.03
CA HIS A 329 0.17 -10.70 -21.42
C HIS A 329 0.30 -11.28 -20.01
N CYS A 330 -0.34 -10.62 -19.04
CA CYS A 330 -0.37 -11.05 -17.65
C CYS A 330 -1.82 -11.06 -17.16
N VAL A 331 -2.31 -12.23 -16.76
CA VAL A 331 -3.70 -12.46 -16.33
C VAL A 331 -3.89 -11.99 -14.89
N HIS A 332 -2.99 -12.41 -14.01
CA HIS A 332 -3.13 -12.18 -12.57
C HIS A 332 -1.78 -11.85 -11.93
N PHE A 333 -1.81 -11.06 -10.87
CA PHE A 333 -0.65 -10.74 -10.07
C PHE A 333 -1.00 -10.70 -8.58
N GLU A 334 -0.11 -11.24 -7.76
CA GLU A 334 -0.18 -11.17 -6.32
C GLU A 334 1.18 -10.86 -5.69
N CYS A 335 1.13 -10.08 -4.60
CA CYS A 335 2.27 -9.67 -3.82
C CYS A 335 1.85 -9.58 -2.36
N PRO A 336 2.43 -10.36 -1.43
CA PRO A 336 3.37 -11.45 -1.67
C PRO A 336 2.69 -12.63 -2.36
N ALA A 337 3.49 -13.57 -2.88
CA ALA A 337 2.98 -14.83 -3.43
C ALA A 337 2.15 -15.61 -2.39
N GLN A 338 0.93 -16.00 -2.75
CA GLN A 338 0.01 -16.80 -1.95
C GLN A 338 0.12 -18.27 -2.40
N LEU A 339 0.70 -19.12 -1.56
CA LEU A 339 0.98 -20.52 -1.92
C LEU A 339 -0.19 -21.47 -1.62
N ASP A 340 -1.26 -20.98 -1.00
CA ASP A 340 -2.36 -21.81 -0.49
C ASP A 340 -3.39 -22.24 -1.55
N ILE A 341 -3.12 -21.93 -2.83
CA ILE A 341 -3.94 -22.38 -3.96
C ILE A 341 -3.16 -23.48 -4.67
N GLU A 342 -3.67 -24.72 -4.63
CA GLU A 342 -3.19 -25.82 -5.48
C GLU A 342 -3.27 -25.39 -6.94
N VAL A 343 -2.11 -25.20 -7.56
CA VAL A 343 -2.01 -24.76 -8.94
C VAL A 343 -0.82 -25.47 -9.56
N ASN A 344 -1.04 -26.09 -10.72
CA ASN A 344 0.04 -26.68 -11.51
C ASN A 344 1.01 -25.57 -11.94
N GLU A 345 2.18 -25.52 -11.30
CA GLU A 345 3.25 -24.62 -11.71
C GLU A 345 3.76 -25.03 -13.10
N GLY A 346 3.89 -24.05 -13.99
CA GLY A 346 4.51 -24.27 -15.30
C GLY A 346 6.00 -24.59 -15.09
N SER A 347 6.39 -25.85 -15.31
CA SER A 347 7.80 -26.24 -15.22
C SER A 347 8.63 -25.52 -16.29
N PRO A 348 9.85 -25.05 -16.01
CA PRO A 348 10.75 -24.59 -17.05
C PRO A 348 11.03 -25.76 -17.99
N GLY A 349 10.83 -25.55 -19.30
CA GLY A 349 11.14 -26.55 -20.31
C GLY A 349 12.61 -26.95 -20.21
N VAL A 350 12.87 -28.18 -19.75
CA VAL A 350 14.17 -28.83 -19.91
C VAL A 350 14.15 -29.45 -21.30
N ASP A 351 15.10 -29.05 -22.16
CA ASP A 351 15.27 -29.63 -23.49
C ASP A 351 15.37 -31.17 -23.38
N PRO A 352 14.54 -31.95 -24.08
CA PRO A 352 14.68 -33.39 -24.09
C PRO A 352 15.80 -33.77 -25.06
N SER A 353 17.04 -33.73 -24.61
CA SER A 353 18.10 -34.54 -25.20
C SER A 353 18.18 -35.88 -24.49
N ASP A 354 17.88 -36.92 -25.28
CA ASP A 354 18.34 -38.29 -25.16
C ASP A 354 17.75 -39.16 -24.02
N SER A 355 16.73 -39.97 -24.37
CA SER A 355 16.73 -41.43 -24.16
C SER A 355 15.32 -42.04 -24.36
N GLY A 356 15.27 -43.19 -25.03
CA GLY A 356 14.24 -44.21 -24.77
C GLY A 356 13.13 -44.37 -25.81
N SER A 357 13.37 -45.26 -26.77
CA SER A 357 12.42 -45.89 -27.70
C SER A 357 11.26 -46.65 -27.03
N ALA A 358 10.00 -46.44 -27.47
CA ALA A 358 8.92 -47.44 -27.69
C ALA A 358 7.63 -46.75 -28.26
N PRO A 359 6.57 -47.45 -28.72
CA PRO A 359 6.16 -47.45 -30.13
C PRO A 359 4.84 -46.70 -30.44
N GLN A 360 4.68 -46.39 -31.73
CA GLN A 360 3.53 -45.72 -32.35
C GLN A 360 2.20 -46.47 -32.18
N GLN A 361 1.12 -45.71 -31.93
CA GLN A 361 -0.26 -46.08 -32.25
C GLN A 361 -0.98 -44.93 -32.99
N PRO A 362 -1.98 -45.24 -33.85
CA PRO A 362 -2.28 -44.42 -35.02
C PRO A 362 -3.35 -43.34 -34.78
N ARG A 363 -3.18 -42.22 -35.51
CA ARG A 363 -4.11 -41.07 -35.61
C ARG A 363 -5.47 -41.47 -36.19
N PRO A 364 -6.59 -40.91 -35.69
CA PRO A 364 -7.85 -40.86 -36.43
C PRO A 364 -7.83 -39.73 -37.48
N GLN A 365 -8.32 -40.04 -38.68
CA GLN A 365 -8.40 -39.15 -39.83
C GLN A 365 -9.52 -38.10 -39.69
N ARG A 366 -9.26 -36.92 -40.28
CA ARG A 366 -10.16 -35.76 -40.38
C ARG A 366 -10.99 -35.87 -41.67
N PRO A 367 -12.31 -35.62 -41.68
CA PRO A 367 -13.05 -35.50 -42.93
C PRO A 367 -12.95 -34.07 -43.50
N SER A 368 -12.51 -34.01 -44.75
CA SER A 368 -12.53 -32.85 -45.66
C SER A 368 -13.93 -32.57 -46.20
N ARG A 369 -14.36 -31.31 -46.24
CA ARG A 369 -15.39 -30.84 -47.17
C ARG A 369 -15.05 -29.48 -47.77
N THR A 370 -15.19 -29.46 -49.08
CA THR A 370 -14.90 -28.43 -50.07
C THR A 370 -16.00 -27.37 -50.20
N HIS A 371 -15.59 -26.23 -50.75
CA HIS A 371 -16.32 -25.00 -51.10
C HIS A 371 -17.60 -25.16 -51.94
N SER A 372 -18.50 -24.18 -51.77
CA SER A 372 -19.31 -23.56 -52.85
C SER A 372 -19.56 -22.07 -52.54
N LEU A 373 -19.48 -21.23 -53.58
CA LEU A 373 -19.44 -19.76 -53.58
C LEU A 373 -20.76 -19.12 -54.09
N LEU A 374 -21.12 -17.96 -53.49
CA LEU A 374 -21.72 -16.71 -54.06
C LEU A 374 -23.19 -16.71 -54.56
N PRO A 375 -23.87 -15.52 -54.75
CA PRO A 375 -23.45 -14.11 -54.59
C PRO A 375 -24.46 -13.18 -53.82
N SER A 376 -24.18 -11.86 -53.91
CA SER A 376 -24.44 -10.65 -53.10
C SER A 376 -25.71 -9.79 -53.31
N GLN A 377 -26.08 -9.05 -52.22
CA GLN A 377 -26.59 -7.64 -52.10
C GLN A 377 -27.96 -7.21 -52.71
N PRO A 378 -28.58 -6.02 -52.37
CA PRO A 378 -28.13 -4.87 -51.54
C PRO A 378 -29.15 -4.20 -50.54
N SER A 379 -28.57 -3.35 -49.67
CA SER A 379 -29.00 -2.08 -49.01
C SER A 379 -30.48 -1.68 -48.75
N SER A 380 -30.74 -1.16 -47.54
CA SER A 380 -31.60 0.02 -47.33
C SER A 380 -31.20 0.84 -46.10
N SER A 381 -31.37 2.14 -46.26
CA SER A 381 -31.04 3.28 -45.41
C SER A 381 -32.08 3.59 -44.33
N SER A 382 -31.65 4.15 -43.19
CA SER A 382 -32.51 5.07 -42.43
C SER A 382 -31.70 6.06 -41.59
N SER A 383 -31.81 7.32 -42.01
CA SER A 383 -31.48 8.55 -41.32
C SER A 383 -32.45 8.85 -40.16
N SER A 384 -31.96 9.42 -39.06
CA SER A 384 -32.73 10.44 -38.32
C SER A 384 -31.82 11.30 -37.42
N SER A 385 -31.99 12.60 -37.64
CA SER A 385 -31.45 13.81 -37.04
C SER A 385 -31.94 14.13 -35.62
N SER A 386 -31.14 14.89 -34.85
CA SER A 386 -31.46 16.11 -34.06
C SER A 386 -30.36 16.34 -32.99
N GLN A 387 -29.45 17.32 -33.12
CA GLN A 387 -29.54 18.76 -32.81
C GLN A 387 -30.06 19.13 -31.39
N SER A 388 -29.08 19.45 -30.54
CA SER A 388 -28.96 20.53 -29.56
C SER A 388 -30.14 21.49 -29.32
N HIS A 389 -30.44 21.75 -28.04
CA HIS A 389 -30.61 23.12 -27.49
C HIS A 389 -30.54 23.11 -25.94
N HIS A 390 -29.87 24.16 -25.43
CA HIS A 390 -29.79 24.69 -24.05
C HIS A 390 -28.88 24.05 -23.01
#